data_AF-A0A662S6K8-F1
#
_entry.id   AF-A0A662S6K8-F1
#
_cell.length_a   1.000
_cell.length_b   1.000
_cell.length_c   1.000
_cell.angle_alpha   90.00
_cell.angle_beta   90.00
_cell.angle_gamma   90.00
#
_symmetry.space_group_name_H-M   'P 1'
#
loop_
_entity.id
_entity.type
_entity.pdbx_description
1 polymer ?
#
loop_
_entity_poly.entity_id
_entity_poly.type
_entity_poly.pdbx_seq_one_letter_code
_entity_poly.pdbx_strand_id
1 'polypeptide(L)'
;MQEDRVRAVLENVAEPVEEFVMTMDELREIAKKPRPTTYIGYEPSGPIHVGVLFTIQKLAKLASLGFHSIALMADLHGFLNGKGSLEILKEVSLTYWREVFTTLGSPDIDIVLGSDYQLTADYELDMLTLSQRVTARRAWRAMSMIARETEHPTVGQHIYPIMQALDIIYLGCDLAMGGTDQRRIHALARELFGSKIELRHEKWVPVAAHYPLVPGLLPGGKMSSSIPKSHIAVHDPPEVIRKKLRAAFCPPPGDEQYDEEGKLVNPILAMFKMVILPREGRITLPRARAA
;
A
#
# COMPACT_ATOMS: atom_id res chain seq x y z
N MET A 1 -9.05 -12.30 20.29
CA MET A 1 -7.73 -12.03 19.69
C MET A 1 -7.62 -12.52 18.24
N GLN A 2 -7.76 -13.82 17.95
CA GLN A 2 -7.64 -14.32 16.55
C GLN A 2 -8.72 -13.76 15.62
N GLU A 3 -9.99 -13.78 16.03
CA GLU A 3 -11.08 -13.17 15.26
C GLU A 3 -10.90 -11.65 15.09
N ASP A 4 -10.35 -10.97 16.10
CA ASP A 4 -10.07 -9.53 16.02
C ASP A 4 -8.97 -9.23 15.01
N ARG A 5 -7.94 -10.09 14.91
CA ARG A 5 -6.89 -10.00 13.90
C ARG A 5 -7.46 -10.16 12.49
N VAL A 6 -8.25 -11.21 12.25
CA VAL A 6 -8.89 -11.42 10.94
C VAL A 6 -9.78 -10.24 10.58
N ARG A 7 -10.63 -9.79 11.52
CA ARG A 7 -11.50 -8.61 11.32
C ARG A 7 -10.71 -7.35 11.00
N ALA A 8 -9.61 -7.10 11.70
CA ALA A 8 -8.76 -5.94 11.45
C ALA A 8 -8.07 -5.99 10.08
N VAL A 9 -7.69 -7.17 9.59
CA VAL A 9 -7.18 -7.33 8.23
C VAL A 9 -8.27 -7.07 7.19
N LEU A 10 -9.48 -7.60 7.41
CA LEU A 10 -10.60 -7.48 6.47
C LEU A 10 -11.25 -6.09 6.44
N GLU A 11 -11.12 -5.31 7.51
CA GLU A 11 -11.66 -3.95 7.57
C GLU A 11 -11.06 -3.09 6.44
N ASN A 12 -11.91 -2.64 5.52
CA ASN A 12 -11.58 -1.88 4.31
C ASN A 12 -10.81 -2.66 3.23
N VAL A 13 -10.87 -4.01 3.24
CA VAL A 13 -10.47 -4.80 2.07
C VAL A 13 -11.45 -4.55 0.92
N ALA A 14 -10.95 -4.60 -0.31
CA ALA A 14 -11.80 -4.43 -1.49
C ALA A 14 -12.77 -5.62 -1.65
N GLU A 15 -13.92 -5.36 -2.28
CA GLU A 15 -14.97 -6.35 -2.49
C GLU A 15 -14.99 -6.84 -3.93
N PRO A 16 -15.27 -8.13 -4.19
CA PRO A 16 -15.55 -9.18 -3.20
C PRO A 16 -14.30 -9.67 -2.47
N VAL A 17 -14.38 -9.89 -1.16
CA VAL A 17 -13.23 -10.28 -0.30
C VAL A 17 -12.44 -11.48 -0.85
N GLU A 18 -13.12 -12.47 -1.42
CA GLU A 18 -12.48 -13.68 -1.96
C GLU A 18 -11.54 -13.40 -3.14
N GLU A 19 -11.73 -12.27 -3.83
CA GLU A 19 -10.84 -11.84 -4.91
C GLU A 19 -9.61 -11.11 -4.39
N PHE A 20 -9.78 -10.36 -3.28
CA PHE A 20 -8.78 -9.44 -2.75
C PHE A 20 -8.03 -9.98 -1.53
N VAL A 21 -8.37 -11.18 -1.06
CA VAL A 21 -7.61 -11.95 -0.06
C VAL A 21 -7.14 -13.28 -0.65
N MET A 22 -5.83 -13.52 -0.68
CA MET A 22 -5.19 -14.70 -1.23
C MET A 22 -4.43 -15.46 -0.14
N THR A 23 -4.97 -16.50 0.51
CA THR A 23 -6.39 -16.89 0.56
C THR A 23 -6.98 -16.65 1.96
N MET A 24 -8.31 -16.70 2.06
CA MET A 24 -9.02 -16.54 3.33
C MET A 24 -8.67 -17.60 4.37
N ASP A 25 -8.40 -18.83 3.96
CA ASP A 25 -8.06 -19.91 4.90
C ASP A 25 -6.64 -19.74 5.43
N GLU A 26 -5.68 -19.39 4.58
CA GLU A 26 -4.32 -19.08 5.00
C GLU A 26 -4.29 -17.85 5.94
N LEU A 27 -5.15 -16.84 5.72
CA LEU A 27 -5.29 -15.68 6.62
C LEU A 27 -5.73 -16.13 8.04
N ARG A 28 -6.69 -17.06 8.12
CA ARG A 28 -7.12 -17.63 9.40
C ARG A 28 -6.00 -18.38 10.12
N GLU A 29 -5.14 -19.09 9.37
CA GLU A 29 -3.98 -19.77 9.96
C GLU A 29 -2.91 -18.79 10.45
N ILE A 30 -2.58 -17.76 9.68
CA ILE A 30 -1.62 -16.72 10.09
C ILE A 30 -2.10 -16.00 11.35
N ALA A 31 -3.40 -15.71 11.47
CA ALA A 31 -3.97 -15.05 12.64
C ALA A 31 -3.74 -15.84 13.95
N LYS A 32 -3.51 -17.15 13.87
CA LYS A 32 -3.21 -18.02 15.02
C LYS A 32 -1.74 -17.98 15.44
N LYS A 33 -0.82 -17.54 14.59
CA LYS A 33 0.61 -17.43 14.95
C LYS A 33 0.78 -16.52 16.17
N PRO A 34 1.75 -16.77 17.07
CA PRO A 34 1.97 -15.92 18.24
C PRO A 34 2.18 -14.45 17.84
N ARG A 35 3.05 -14.23 16.86
CA ARG A 35 3.42 -12.92 16.33
C ARG A 35 3.55 -12.98 14.80
N PRO A 36 2.43 -12.90 14.05
CA PRO A 36 2.49 -12.91 12.59
C PRO A 36 3.12 -11.62 12.06
N THR A 37 3.85 -11.71 10.95
CA THR A 37 4.49 -10.54 10.32
C THR A 37 3.63 -10.02 9.18
N THR A 38 3.44 -8.70 9.11
CA THR A 38 2.76 -8.04 8.00
C THR A 38 3.59 -6.87 7.52
N TYR A 39 3.55 -6.57 6.21
CA TYR A 39 4.22 -5.40 5.67
C TYR A 39 3.35 -4.64 4.66
N ILE A 40 3.64 -3.35 4.54
CA ILE A 40 3.26 -2.52 3.41
C ILE A 40 4.52 -1.78 2.93
N GLY A 41 4.73 -1.79 1.61
CA GLY A 41 5.80 -1.03 0.96
C GLY A 41 5.37 0.37 0.52
N TYR A 42 6.27 1.33 0.66
CA TYR A 42 6.03 2.73 0.32
C TYR A 42 7.19 3.31 -0.48
N GLU A 43 6.92 3.87 -1.66
CA GLU A 43 7.87 4.70 -2.38
C GLU A 43 7.90 6.10 -1.72
N PRO A 44 8.98 6.49 -1.02
CA PRO A 44 9.03 7.68 -0.16
C PRO A 44 9.15 8.97 -1.00
N SER A 45 8.09 9.28 -1.74
CA SER A 45 8.06 10.38 -2.71
C SER A 45 7.08 11.47 -2.29
N GLY A 46 7.64 12.64 -1.98
CA GLY A 46 6.88 13.83 -1.62
C GLY A 46 6.05 13.70 -0.33
N PRO A 47 5.04 14.58 -0.16
CA PRO A 47 4.16 14.58 1.01
C PRO A 47 3.35 13.29 1.17
N ILE A 48 3.33 12.75 2.39
CA ILE A 48 2.35 11.73 2.81
C ILE A 48 0.96 12.36 2.75
N HIS A 49 0.04 11.69 2.05
CA HIS A 49 -1.34 12.12 1.89
C HIS A 49 -2.33 11.20 2.61
N VAL A 50 -3.60 11.62 2.69
CA VAL A 50 -4.68 10.90 3.41
C VAL A 50 -4.84 9.45 2.95
N GLY A 51 -4.66 9.15 1.66
CA GLY A 51 -4.63 7.76 1.16
C GLY A 51 -3.53 6.89 1.80
N VAL A 52 -2.34 7.44 2.08
CA VAL A 52 -1.27 6.74 2.80
C VAL A 52 -1.58 6.70 4.30
N LEU A 53 -2.14 7.77 4.87
CA LEU A 53 -2.50 7.83 6.30
C LEU A 53 -3.40 6.66 6.73
N PHE A 54 -4.36 6.27 5.90
CA PHE A 54 -5.19 5.09 6.12
C PHE A 54 -4.35 3.82 6.37
N THR A 55 -3.32 3.61 5.56
CA THR A 55 -2.45 2.42 5.66
C THR A 55 -1.51 2.48 6.87
N ILE A 56 -1.09 3.69 7.28
CA ILE A 56 -0.33 3.92 8.51
C ILE A 56 -1.17 3.49 9.72
N GLN A 57 -2.43 3.93 9.76
CA GLN A 57 -3.38 3.55 10.80
C GLN A 57 -3.68 2.05 10.79
N LYS A 58 -3.75 1.42 9.62
CA LYS A 58 -3.92 -0.03 9.49
C LYS A 58 -2.74 -0.78 10.11
N LEU A 59 -1.50 -0.40 9.79
CA LEU A 59 -0.31 -1.00 10.40
C LEU A 59 -0.29 -0.79 11.92
N ALA A 60 -0.60 0.42 12.41
CA ALA A 60 -0.70 0.69 13.84
C ALA A 60 -1.74 -0.21 14.53
N LYS A 61 -2.90 -0.41 13.88
CA LYS A 61 -3.96 -1.29 14.39
C LYS A 61 -3.49 -2.74 14.46
N LEU A 62 -2.82 -3.24 13.43
CA LEU A 62 -2.31 -4.62 13.43
C LEU A 62 -1.19 -4.81 14.46
N ALA A 63 -0.30 -3.83 14.62
CA ALA A 63 0.71 -3.83 15.68
C ALA A 63 0.06 -3.95 17.07
N SER A 64 -1.01 -3.17 17.34
CA SER A 64 -1.77 -3.25 18.60
C SER A 64 -2.44 -4.62 18.84
N LEU A 65 -2.62 -5.42 17.79
CA LEU A 65 -3.17 -6.78 17.83
C LEU A 65 -2.07 -7.86 17.85
N GLY A 66 -0.80 -7.45 18.02
CA GLY A 66 0.35 -8.33 18.16
C GLY A 66 0.94 -8.83 16.84
N PHE A 67 0.65 -8.18 15.72
CA PHE A 67 1.47 -8.36 14.52
C PHE A 67 2.84 -7.69 14.70
N HIS A 68 3.87 -8.26 14.08
CA HIS A 68 5.05 -7.48 13.71
C HIS A 68 4.70 -6.71 12.43
N SER A 69 4.39 -5.43 12.57
CA SER A 69 3.95 -4.58 11.46
C SER A 69 5.13 -3.78 10.91
N ILE A 70 5.46 -4.02 9.65
CA ILE A 70 6.60 -3.43 8.96
C ILE A 70 6.11 -2.38 7.94
N ALA A 71 6.68 -1.18 8.00
CA ALA A 71 6.60 -0.19 6.95
C ALA A 71 7.93 -0.17 6.18
N LEU A 72 7.93 -0.71 4.96
CA LEU A 72 9.11 -0.69 4.11
C LEU A 72 9.20 0.65 3.39
N MET A 73 10.22 1.44 3.72
CA MET A 73 10.63 2.62 2.97
C MET A 73 11.42 2.16 1.74
N ALA A 74 10.71 2.00 0.63
CA ALA A 74 11.20 1.38 -0.60
C ALA A 74 11.95 2.41 -1.47
N ASP A 75 13.10 2.88 -0.99
CA ASP A 75 13.94 3.89 -1.64
C ASP A 75 14.51 3.44 -2.99
N LEU A 76 15.02 2.19 -3.09
CA LEU A 76 15.46 1.63 -4.38
C LEU A 76 14.29 1.47 -5.36
N HIS A 77 13.11 1.08 -4.88
CA HIS A 77 11.90 0.97 -5.70
C HIS A 77 11.48 2.34 -6.25
N GLY A 78 11.45 3.38 -5.39
CA GLY A 78 11.20 4.76 -5.81
C GLY A 78 12.24 5.26 -6.83
N PHE A 79 13.51 4.87 -6.68
CA PHE A 79 14.57 5.19 -7.64
C PHE A 79 14.32 4.52 -9.00
N LEU A 80 14.00 3.22 -9.03
CA LEU A 80 13.67 2.47 -10.25
C LEU A 80 12.40 2.99 -10.95
N ASN A 81 11.46 3.57 -10.19
CA ASN A 81 10.23 4.17 -10.71
C ASN A 81 10.36 5.69 -11.00
N GLY A 82 11.58 6.24 -10.95
CA GLY A 82 11.87 7.62 -11.33
C GLY A 82 11.26 8.68 -10.42
N LYS A 83 11.15 8.40 -9.12
CA LYS A 83 10.58 9.32 -8.11
C LYS A 83 11.58 10.35 -7.58
N GLY A 84 12.88 10.13 -7.76
CA GLY A 84 13.95 10.99 -7.28
C GLY A 84 15.30 10.29 -7.30
N SER A 85 16.36 10.99 -6.87
CA SER A 85 17.65 10.36 -6.61
C SER A 85 17.58 9.48 -5.36
N LEU A 86 18.43 8.45 -5.29
CA LEU A 86 18.47 7.55 -4.13
C LEU A 86 18.77 8.30 -2.82
N GLU A 87 19.65 9.31 -2.87
CA GLU A 87 19.99 10.15 -1.72
C GLU A 87 18.76 10.89 -1.17
N ILE A 88 17.97 11.54 -2.03
CA ILE A 88 16.76 12.26 -1.63
C ILE A 88 15.71 11.28 -1.08
N LEU A 89 15.52 10.14 -1.73
CA LEU A 89 14.55 9.14 -1.29
C LEU A 89 14.91 8.56 0.08
N LYS A 90 16.20 8.30 0.33
CA LYS A 90 16.71 7.86 1.64
C LYS A 90 16.55 8.95 2.70
N GLU A 91 16.91 10.19 2.40
CA GLU A 91 16.76 11.32 3.33
C GLU A 91 15.30 11.52 3.74
N VAL A 92 14.38 11.57 2.77
CA VAL A 92 12.94 11.74 3.00
C VAL A 92 12.34 10.58 3.80
N SER A 93 12.84 9.36 3.57
CA SER A 93 12.45 8.17 4.35
C SER A 93 12.80 8.32 5.83
N LEU A 94 14.04 8.74 6.11
CA LEU A 94 14.59 8.76 7.47
C LEU A 94 14.19 10.00 8.28
N THR A 95 13.82 11.09 7.61
CA THR A 95 13.41 12.34 8.25
C THR A 95 11.88 12.44 8.32
N TYR A 96 11.24 12.84 7.22
CA TYR A 96 9.82 13.16 7.18
C TYR A 96 8.92 11.93 7.33
N TRP A 97 9.17 10.85 6.57
CA TRP A 97 8.30 9.67 6.61
C TRP A 97 8.37 8.96 7.95
N ARG A 98 9.58 8.74 8.48
CA ARG A 98 9.76 8.13 9.80
C ARG A 98 8.99 8.87 10.88
N GLU A 99 9.13 10.19 10.96
CA GLU A 99 8.44 11.01 11.95
C GLU A 99 6.90 10.91 11.83
N VAL A 100 6.37 10.94 10.60
CA VAL A 100 4.93 10.83 10.37
C VAL A 100 4.40 9.45 10.78
N PHE A 101 5.12 8.36 10.48
CA PHE A 101 4.71 7.02 10.88
C PHE A 101 4.71 6.84 12.39
N THR A 102 5.73 7.38 13.08
CA THR A 102 5.80 7.35 14.54
C THR A 102 4.68 8.18 15.18
N THR A 103 4.43 9.39 14.68
CA THR A 103 3.50 10.35 15.30
C THR A 103 2.03 10.12 14.94
N LEU A 104 1.71 9.73 13.70
CA LEU A 104 0.32 9.51 13.25
C LEU A 104 -0.08 8.03 13.23
N GLY A 105 0.89 7.11 13.32
CA GLY A 105 0.68 5.67 13.38
C GLY A 105 0.90 5.12 14.78
N SER A 106 2.09 4.57 15.00
CA SER A 106 2.52 4.02 16.29
C SER A 106 4.05 3.87 16.30
N PRO A 107 4.72 4.06 17.46
CA PRO A 107 6.12 3.65 17.62
C PRO A 107 6.35 2.13 17.48
N ASP A 108 5.29 1.32 17.54
CA ASP A 108 5.37 -0.14 17.37
C ASP A 108 5.43 -0.58 15.90
N ILE A 109 5.31 0.35 14.95
CA ILE A 109 5.53 0.07 13.53
C ILE A 109 7.05 0.02 13.30
N ASP A 110 7.53 -1.11 12.79
CA ASP A 110 8.92 -1.29 12.42
C ASP A 110 9.19 -0.63 11.06
N ILE A 111 10.09 0.34 11.02
CA ILE A 111 10.39 1.13 9.82
C ILE A 111 11.71 0.65 9.25
N VAL A 112 11.65 -0.04 8.11
CA VAL A 112 12.79 -0.64 7.43
C VAL A 112 13.10 0.13 6.15
N LEU A 113 14.37 0.46 5.90
CA LEU A 113 14.80 1.05 4.64
C LEU A 113 15.18 -0.06 3.65
N GLY A 114 14.66 0.00 2.41
CA GLY A 114 14.91 -1.03 1.40
C GLY A 114 16.41 -1.23 1.13
N SER A 115 17.14 -0.13 0.95
CA SER A 115 18.59 -0.19 0.73
C SER A 115 19.42 -0.79 1.89
N ASP A 116 18.84 -1.05 3.07
CA ASP A 116 19.56 -1.70 4.17
C ASP A 116 19.80 -3.20 3.91
N TYR A 117 19.00 -3.86 3.06
CA TYR A 117 19.15 -5.30 2.78
C TYR A 117 19.08 -5.68 1.28
N GLN A 118 18.44 -4.86 0.45
CA GLN A 118 18.19 -5.17 -0.97
C GLN A 118 19.45 -5.19 -1.85
N LEU A 119 20.60 -4.77 -1.32
CA LEU A 119 21.91 -4.81 -2.01
C LEU A 119 22.86 -5.84 -1.38
N THR A 120 22.36 -6.70 -0.51
CA THR A 120 23.15 -7.81 0.03
C THR A 120 23.37 -8.87 -1.05
N ALA A 121 24.49 -9.59 -0.98
CA ALA A 121 24.84 -10.60 -1.98
C ALA A 121 23.74 -11.67 -2.14
N ASP A 122 23.14 -12.11 -1.03
CA ASP A 122 22.07 -13.13 -1.07
C ASP A 122 20.81 -12.58 -1.77
N TYR A 123 20.39 -11.36 -1.44
CA TYR A 123 19.23 -10.73 -2.08
C TYR A 123 19.44 -10.52 -3.57
N GLU A 124 20.60 -9.98 -3.97
CA GLU A 124 20.91 -9.76 -5.38
C GLU A 124 20.98 -11.07 -6.15
N LEU A 125 21.60 -12.11 -5.60
CA LEU A 125 21.67 -13.42 -6.25
C LEU A 125 20.29 -14.09 -6.35
N ASP A 126 19.42 -13.93 -5.35
CA ASP A 126 18.04 -14.42 -5.44
C ASP A 126 17.21 -13.62 -6.45
N MET A 127 17.44 -12.32 -6.58
CA MET A 127 16.84 -11.48 -7.62
C MET A 127 17.24 -11.96 -9.01
N LEU A 128 18.53 -12.26 -9.21
CA LEU A 128 19.03 -12.85 -10.46
C LEU A 128 18.48 -14.27 -10.70
N THR A 129 18.27 -15.06 -9.66
CA THR A 129 17.61 -16.38 -9.77
C THR A 129 16.16 -16.23 -10.24
N LEU A 130 15.39 -15.29 -9.68
CA LEU A 130 14.01 -15.06 -10.08
C LEU A 130 13.89 -14.43 -11.47
N SER A 131 14.83 -13.56 -11.86
CA SER A 131 14.81 -12.91 -13.18
C SER A 131 14.97 -13.89 -14.35
N GLN A 132 15.56 -15.07 -14.11
CA GLN A 132 15.60 -16.16 -15.08
C GLN A 132 14.25 -16.87 -15.28
N ARG A 133 13.28 -16.67 -14.37
CA ARG A 133 11.96 -17.30 -14.42
C ARG A 133 10.85 -16.35 -14.85
N VAL A 134 11.03 -15.05 -14.66
CA VAL A 134 10.04 -14.04 -14.99
C VAL A 134 10.34 -13.44 -16.35
N THR A 135 9.46 -13.69 -17.34
CA THR A 135 9.59 -13.01 -18.64
C THR A 135 9.37 -11.51 -18.50
N ALA A 136 10.02 -10.70 -19.36
CA ALA A 136 9.83 -9.24 -19.37
C ALA A 136 8.34 -8.85 -19.49
N ARG A 137 7.58 -9.54 -20.35
CA ARG A 137 6.12 -9.31 -20.48
C ARG A 137 5.37 -9.58 -19.17
N ARG A 138 5.74 -10.62 -18.43
CA ARG A 138 5.12 -10.95 -17.14
C ARG A 138 5.45 -9.90 -16.08
N ALA A 139 6.71 -9.49 -16.00
CA ALA A 139 7.15 -8.42 -15.11
C ALA A 139 6.39 -7.11 -15.39
N TRP A 140 6.32 -6.68 -16.64
CA TRP A 140 5.60 -5.46 -17.01
C TRP A 140 4.11 -5.54 -16.70
N ARG A 141 3.45 -6.67 -16.99
CA ARG A 141 2.03 -6.86 -16.65
C ARG A 141 1.78 -6.74 -15.14
N ALA A 142 2.73 -7.18 -14.31
CA ALA A 142 2.65 -7.03 -12.86
C ALA A 142 2.84 -5.57 -12.42
N MET A 143 3.74 -4.84 -13.09
CA MET A 143 4.10 -3.46 -12.76
C MET A 143 3.12 -2.41 -13.32
N SER A 144 2.35 -2.72 -14.36
CA SER A 144 1.62 -1.72 -15.17
C SER A 144 0.61 -0.85 -14.40
N MET A 145 0.12 -1.31 -13.24
CA MET A 145 -0.83 -0.55 -12.41
C MET A 145 -0.16 0.42 -11.42
N ILE A 146 1.17 0.30 -11.28
CA ILE A 146 2.02 0.97 -10.29
C ILE A 146 3.02 1.91 -10.97
N ALA A 147 3.56 1.48 -12.11
CA ALA A 147 4.49 2.28 -12.88
C ALA A 147 3.91 3.64 -13.23
N ARG A 148 4.77 4.65 -13.20
CA ARG A 148 4.49 5.90 -13.90
C ARG A 148 4.22 5.58 -15.37
N GLU A 149 3.06 5.98 -15.87
CA GLU A 149 2.66 5.74 -17.27
C GLU A 149 3.79 6.13 -18.22
N THR A 150 4.23 5.16 -19.02
CA THR A 150 5.28 5.31 -20.01
C THR A 150 4.98 4.40 -21.19
N GLU A 151 5.13 4.93 -22.40
CA GLU A 151 5.03 4.17 -23.64
C GLU A 151 6.18 3.14 -23.76
N HIS A 152 7.30 3.42 -23.08
CA HIS A 152 8.50 2.60 -23.11
C HIS A 152 9.01 2.34 -21.68
N PRO A 153 8.61 1.21 -21.06
CA PRO A 153 9.07 0.86 -19.72
C PRO A 153 10.57 0.56 -19.69
N THR A 154 11.27 1.08 -18.69
CA THR A 154 12.71 0.87 -18.51
C THR A 154 12.99 -0.54 -17.96
N VAL A 155 14.23 -1.03 -18.10
CA VAL A 155 14.64 -2.32 -17.50
C VAL A 155 14.44 -2.30 -15.97
N GLY A 156 14.71 -1.16 -15.31
CA GLY A 156 14.47 -1.00 -13.88
C GLY A 156 13.02 -1.26 -13.48
N GLN A 157 12.06 -0.81 -14.28
CA GLN A 157 10.63 -1.08 -14.06
C GLN A 157 10.24 -2.56 -14.28
N HIS A 158 11.08 -3.36 -14.95
CA HIS A 158 10.90 -4.81 -15.05
C HIS A 158 11.54 -5.57 -13.88
N ILE A 159 12.62 -5.02 -13.30
CA ILE A 159 13.27 -5.57 -12.10
C ILE A 159 12.41 -5.30 -10.85
N TYR A 160 11.80 -4.12 -10.76
CA TYR A 160 10.95 -3.68 -9.65
C TYR A 160 10.00 -4.78 -9.12
N PRO A 161 9.12 -5.41 -9.93
CA PRO A 161 8.17 -6.39 -9.41
C PRO A 161 8.83 -7.68 -8.90
N ILE A 162 10.06 -7.98 -9.34
CA ILE A 162 10.85 -9.12 -8.83
C ILE A 162 11.43 -8.77 -7.47
N MET A 163 11.95 -7.55 -7.30
CA MET A 163 12.41 -7.05 -6.00
C MET A 163 11.27 -7.03 -4.99
N GLN A 164 10.12 -6.45 -5.34
CA GLN A 164 8.97 -6.41 -4.42
C GLN A 164 8.46 -7.81 -4.05
N ALA A 165 8.56 -8.80 -4.94
CA ALA A 165 8.25 -10.18 -4.59
C ALA A 165 9.24 -10.72 -3.54
N LEU A 166 10.54 -10.49 -3.71
CA LEU A 166 11.58 -10.92 -2.75
C LEU A 166 11.48 -10.22 -1.41
N ASP A 167 11.11 -8.96 -1.37
CA ASP A 167 10.90 -8.22 -0.12
C ASP A 167 9.98 -8.97 0.84
N ILE A 168 8.96 -9.67 0.32
CA ILE A 168 8.03 -10.41 1.15
C ILE A 168 8.74 -11.49 1.98
N ILE A 169 9.65 -12.26 1.39
CA ILE A 169 10.37 -13.30 2.13
C ILE A 169 11.54 -12.73 2.93
N TYR A 170 12.26 -11.73 2.41
CA TYR A 170 13.39 -11.12 3.14
C TYR A 170 12.95 -10.31 4.36
N LEU A 171 11.70 -9.82 4.38
CA LEU A 171 11.10 -9.19 5.55
C LEU A 171 10.45 -10.19 6.52
N GLY A 172 10.51 -11.50 6.25
CA GLY A 172 9.84 -12.49 7.10
C GLY A 172 8.32 -12.36 7.09
N CYS A 173 7.74 -11.79 6.03
CA CYS A 173 6.34 -11.41 5.99
C CYS A 173 5.39 -12.60 5.73
N ASP A 174 4.44 -12.78 6.64
CA ASP A 174 3.34 -13.75 6.50
C ASP A 174 2.18 -13.16 5.68
N LEU A 175 1.86 -11.89 5.91
CA LEU A 175 0.73 -11.17 5.34
C LEU A 175 1.19 -9.90 4.60
N ALA A 176 1.30 -9.99 3.28
CA ALA A 176 1.57 -8.86 2.40
C ALA A 176 0.29 -8.03 2.21
N MET A 177 0.33 -6.74 2.55
CA MET A 177 -0.81 -5.84 2.35
C MET A 177 -0.47 -4.75 1.36
N GLY A 178 -1.46 -4.34 0.56
CA GLY A 178 -1.28 -3.29 -0.43
C GLY A 178 -2.57 -2.80 -1.04
N GLY A 179 -2.48 -1.78 -1.90
CA GLY A 179 -3.61 -1.36 -2.72
C GLY A 179 -3.99 -2.45 -3.73
N THR A 180 -5.19 -2.36 -4.32
CA THR A 180 -5.59 -3.27 -5.41
C THR A 180 -4.65 -3.23 -6.62
N ASP A 181 -3.86 -2.16 -6.79
CA ASP A 181 -2.80 -2.09 -7.80
C ASP A 181 -1.58 -3.00 -7.51
N GLN A 182 -1.34 -3.40 -6.26
CA GLN A 182 -0.27 -4.32 -5.87
C GLN A 182 -0.61 -5.79 -6.13
N ARG A 183 -1.89 -6.10 -6.38
CA ARG A 183 -2.42 -7.46 -6.46
C ARG A 183 -1.68 -8.35 -7.47
N ARG A 184 -1.26 -7.78 -8.60
CA ARG A 184 -0.55 -8.56 -9.63
C ARG A 184 0.87 -8.95 -9.22
N ILE A 185 1.55 -8.11 -8.43
CA ILE A 185 2.88 -8.42 -7.88
C ILE A 185 2.75 -9.46 -6.78
N HIS A 186 1.77 -9.32 -5.87
CA HIS A 186 1.53 -10.34 -4.85
C HIS A 186 1.15 -11.71 -5.45
N ALA A 187 0.35 -11.71 -6.52
CA ALA A 187 0.06 -12.93 -7.26
C ALA A 187 1.31 -13.53 -7.92
N LEU A 188 2.20 -12.69 -8.47
CA LEU A 188 3.50 -13.13 -9.01
C LEU A 188 4.38 -13.74 -7.90
N ALA A 189 4.45 -13.12 -6.72
CA ALA A 189 5.21 -13.64 -5.59
C ALA A 189 4.71 -15.03 -5.16
N ARG A 190 3.39 -15.20 -5.02
CA ARG A 190 2.78 -16.49 -4.70
C ARG A 190 3.08 -17.56 -5.77
N GLU A 191 3.01 -17.21 -7.05
CA GLU A 191 3.36 -18.11 -8.16
C GLU A 191 4.82 -18.55 -8.08
N LEU A 192 5.75 -17.62 -7.88
CA LEU A 192 7.18 -17.89 -7.79
C LEU A 192 7.51 -18.76 -6.58
N PHE A 193 7.01 -18.42 -5.40
CA PHE A 193 7.34 -19.12 -4.16
C PHE A 193 6.63 -20.48 -4.03
N GLY A 194 5.48 -20.64 -4.68
CA GLY A 194 4.79 -21.94 -4.81
C GLY A 194 5.46 -22.88 -5.83
N SER A 195 6.40 -22.39 -6.64
CA SER A 195 7.16 -23.22 -7.58
C SER A 195 8.32 -23.98 -6.91
N LYS A 196 9.02 -24.85 -7.65
CA LYS A 196 10.21 -25.57 -7.16
C LYS A 196 11.51 -24.76 -7.23
N ILE A 197 11.44 -23.42 -7.27
CA ILE A 197 12.63 -22.57 -7.29
C ILE A 197 13.41 -22.65 -5.98
N GLU A 198 14.72 -22.79 -6.05
CA GLU A 198 15.60 -22.69 -4.88
C GLU A 198 16.13 -21.27 -4.78
N LEU A 199 16.01 -20.70 -3.59
CA LEU A 199 16.54 -19.39 -3.22
C LEU A 199 17.50 -19.59 -2.05
N ARG A 200 18.38 -18.62 -1.82
CA ARG A 200 19.28 -18.60 -0.66
C ARG A 200 18.51 -18.32 0.61
N HIS A 201 17.54 -17.42 0.53
CA HIS A 201 16.63 -17.16 1.63
C HIS A 201 15.56 -18.24 1.74
N GLU A 202 15.13 -18.55 2.97
CA GLU A 202 13.95 -19.39 3.20
C GLU A 202 12.73 -18.78 2.49
N LYS A 203 11.93 -19.64 1.85
CA LYS A 203 10.74 -19.21 1.10
C LYS A 203 9.49 -19.91 1.61
N TRP A 204 8.38 -19.18 1.55
CA TRP A 204 7.03 -19.67 1.77
C TRP A 204 6.07 -18.90 0.87
N VAL A 205 4.83 -19.37 0.76
CA VAL A 205 3.78 -18.67 0.04
C VAL A 205 3.10 -17.70 1.01
N PRO A 206 3.22 -16.37 0.82
CA PRO A 206 2.63 -15.38 1.72
C PRO A 206 1.15 -15.20 1.44
N VAL A 207 0.37 -14.86 2.47
CA VAL A 207 -0.99 -14.35 2.27
C VAL A 207 -0.92 -12.93 1.74
N ALA A 208 -1.85 -12.57 0.86
CA ALA A 208 -1.99 -11.20 0.38
C ALA A 208 -3.39 -10.65 0.62
N ALA A 209 -3.50 -9.42 1.13
CA ALA A 209 -4.78 -8.72 1.31
C ALA A 209 -4.73 -7.32 0.68
N HIS A 210 -5.79 -6.92 -0.02
CA HIS A 210 -5.79 -5.70 -0.82
C HIS A 210 -6.94 -4.76 -0.47
N TYR A 211 -6.61 -3.50 -0.21
CA TYR A 211 -7.60 -2.44 0.02
C TYR A 211 -7.86 -1.63 -1.26
N PRO A 212 -9.07 -1.06 -1.42
CA PRO A 212 -9.36 -0.22 -2.58
C PRO A 212 -8.49 1.03 -2.55
N LEU A 213 -8.22 1.58 -3.73
CA LEU A 213 -7.47 2.83 -3.83
C LEU A 213 -8.37 4.00 -3.46
N VAL A 214 -7.88 4.89 -2.60
CA VAL A 214 -8.56 6.15 -2.30
C VAL A 214 -8.48 7.05 -3.54
N PRO A 215 -9.62 7.44 -4.14
CA PRO A 215 -9.64 8.31 -5.31
C PRO A 215 -9.09 9.70 -4.96
N GLY A 216 -8.52 10.37 -5.97
CA GLY A 216 -8.04 11.74 -5.86
C GLY A 216 -9.18 12.74 -5.72
N LEU A 217 -8.88 13.93 -5.22
CA LEU A 217 -9.85 15.01 -5.08
C LEU A 217 -10.40 15.52 -6.43
N LEU A 218 -9.70 15.23 -7.53
CA LEU A 218 -10.12 15.60 -8.88
C LEU A 218 -10.82 14.40 -9.55
N PRO A 219 -11.79 14.65 -10.47
CA PRO A 219 -12.48 13.56 -11.17
C PRO A 219 -11.52 12.62 -11.89
N GLY A 220 -11.80 11.31 -11.85
CA GLY A 220 -11.10 10.27 -12.62
C GLY A 220 -9.63 10.00 -12.23
N GLY A 221 -9.12 10.61 -11.17
CA GLY A 221 -7.71 10.48 -10.76
C GLY A 221 -7.49 9.67 -9.48
N LYS A 222 -6.26 9.21 -9.27
CA LYS A 222 -5.75 8.76 -7.96
C LYS A 222 -5.20 9.96 -7.16
N MET A 223 -5.13 9.85 -5.83
CA MET A 223 -4.28 10.77 -5.05
C MET A 223 -2.84 10.62 -5.53
N SER A 224 -2.18 11.74 -5.83
CA SER A 224 -0.79 11.75 -6.28
C SER A 224 -0.02 12.89 -5.64
N SER A 225 1.12 12.59 -5.04
CA SER A 225 2.06 13.59 -4.52
C SER A 225 2.54 14.56 -5.61
N SER A 226 2.55 14.14 -6.87
CA SER A 226 2.95 15.00 -8.01
C SER A 226 1.88 15.99 -8.45
N ILE A 227 0.62 15.82 -8.03
CA ILE A 227 -0.49 16.72 -8.36
C ILE A 227 -1.03 17.30 -7.05
N PRO A 228 -0.53 18.48 -6.59
CA PRO A 228 -0.87 19.02 -5.27
C PRO A 228 -2.36 19.21 -5.00
N LYS A 229 -3.16 19.43 -6.05
CA LYS A 229 -4.62 19.60 -5.96
C LYS A 229 -5.38 18.27 -5.86
N SER A 230 -4.76 17.13 -6.15
CA SER A 230 -5.44 15.83 -6.14
C SER A 230 -5.42 15.13 -4.78
N HIS A 231 -4.70 15.67 -3.79
CA HIS A 231 -4.55 15.05 -2.48
C HIS A 231 -4.57 16.06 -1.34
N ILE A 232 -4.87 15.57 -0.13
CA ILE A 232 -4.70 16.28 1.13
C ILE A 232 -3.44 15.71 1.80
N ALA A 233 -2.44 16.54 2.02
CA ALA A 233 -1.22 16.16 2.73
C ALA A 233 -1.49 16.15 4.24
N VAL A 234 -0.81 15.28 4.99
CA VAL A 234 -1.01 15.19 6.45
C VAL A 234 -0.55 16.44 7.20
N HIS A 235 0.29 17.25 6.57
CA HIS A 235 0.77 18.54 7.08
C HIS A 235 0.13 19.75 6.39
N ASP A 236 -0.92 19.56 5.57
CA ASP A 236 -1.68 20.70 5.04
C ASP A 236 -2.32 21.47 6.20
N PRO A 237 -2.20 22.80 6.25
CA PRO A 237 -2.84 23.58 7.29
C PRO A 237 -4.38 23.62 7.10
N PRO A 238 -5.17 23.87 8.17
CA PRO A 238 -6.63 23.74 8.13
C PRO A 238 -7.32 24.52 7.01
N GLU A 239 -6.84 25.71 6.68
CA GLU A 239 -7.37 26.54 5.58
C GLU A 239 -7.12 25.92 4.20
N VAL A 240 -5.98 25.26 3.99
CA VAL A 240 -5.66 24.54 2.75
C VAL A 240 -6.54 23.30 2.63
N ILE A 241 -6.71 22.55 3.72
CA ILE A 241 -7.64 21.40 3.77
C ILE A 241 -9.05 21.85 3.37
N ARG A 242 -9.57 22.92 3.99
CA ARG A 242 -10.91 23.46 3.66
C ARG A 242 -11.02 23.87 2.19
N LYS A 243 -10.00 24.53 1.65
CA LYS A 243 -9.97 24.96 0.24
C LYS A 243 -9.98 23.76 -0.71
N LYS A 244 -9.17 22.74 -0.43
CA LYS A 244 -9.10 21.50 -1.23
C LYS A 244 -10.41 20.72 -1.18
N LEU A 245 -11.01 20.56 -0.01
CA LEU A 245 -12.30 19.88 0.15
C LEU A 245 -13.45 20.59 -0.56
N ARG A 246 -13.50 21.94 -0.52
CA ARG A 246 -14.52 22.72 -1.25
C ARG A 246 -14.43 22.56 -2.76
N ALA A 247 -13.23 22.31 -3.29
CA ALA A 247 -12.99 22.13 -4.72
C ALA A 247 -13.02 20.66 -5.16
N ALA A 248 -13.18 19.73 -4.22
CA ALA A 248 -13.13 18.30 -4.51
C ALA A 248 -14.37 17.86 -5.29
N PHE A 249 -14.18 16.87 -6.16
CA PHE A 249 -15.27 16.17 -6.80
C PHE A 249 -16.17 15.51 -5.75
N CYS A 250 -17.46 15.83 -5.77
CA CYS A 250 -18.45 15.24 -4.87
C CYS A 250 -19.82 15.25 -5.58
N PRO A 251 -20.08 14.28 -6.47
CA PRO A 251 -21.31 14.23 -7.24
C PRO A 251 -22.52 14.08 -6.31
N PRO A 252 -23.67 14.72 -6.62
CA PRO A 252 -24.87 14.64 -5.79
C PRO A 252 -25.39 13.20 -5.65
N PRO A 253 -26.22 12.93 -4.62
CA PRO A 253 -26.87 11.63 -4.48
C PRO A 253 -27.70 11.29 -5.73
N GLY A 254 -27.43 10.15 -6.36
CA GLY A 254 -28.10 9.69 -7.58
C GLY A 254 -27.20 9.69 -8.83
N ASP A 255 -26.12 10.47 -8.83
CA ASP A 255 -25.09 10.43 -9.86
C ASP A 255 -24.10 9.28 -9.63
N GLU A 256 -23.26 8.98 -10.62
CA GLU A 256 -22.25 7.92 -10.60
C GLU A 256 -21.25 8.10 -9.44
N GLN A 257 -21.53 7.45 -8.32
CA GLN A 257 -20.61 7.34 -7.17
C GLN A 257 -19.53 6.27 -7.41
N TYR A 258 -19.81 5.36 -8.32
CA TYR A 258 -18.96 4.24 -8.69
C TYR A 258 -18.76 4.25 -10.20
N ASP A 259 -17.57 3.85 -10.67
CA ASP A 259 -17.34 3.62 -12.10
C ASP A 259 -17.97 2.30 -12.59
N GLU A 260 -17.86 2.02 -13.89
CA GLU A 260 -18.38 0.80 -14.53
C GLU A 260 -17.82 -0.49 -13.92
N GLU A 261 -16.65 -0.41 -13.27
CA GLU A 261 -15.97 -1.52 -12.60
C GLU A 261 -16.38 -1.64 -11.12
N GLY A 262 -17.32 -0.81 -10.65
CA GLY A 262 -17.83 -0.81 -9.28
C GLY A 262 -16.88 -0.16 -8.27
N LYS A 263 -15.87 0.60 -8.71
CA LYS A 263 -14.93 1.27 -7.83
C LYS A 263 -15.44 2.65 -7.45
N LEU A 264 -15.35 2.97 -6.16
CA LEU A 264 -15.79 4.26 -5.61
C LEU A 264 -14.97 5.42 -6.20
N VAL A 265 -15.64 6.33 -6.91
CA VAL A 265 -15.00 7.51 -7.55
C VAL A 265 -15.24 8.81 -6.78
N ASN A 266 -16.14 8.82 -5.78
CA ASN A 266 -16.36 9.98 -4.92
C ASN A 266 -15.29 10.06 -3.80
N PRO A 267 -14.33 11.01 -3.87
CA PRO A 267 -13.26 11.13 -2.88
C PRO A 267 -13.73 11.54 -1.50
N ILE A 268 -14.81 12.33 -1.39
CA ILE A 268 -15.35 12.70 -0.09
C ILE A 268 -15.94 11.48 0.61
N LEU A 269 -16.73 10.67 -0.12
CA LEU A 269 -17.30 9.45 0.41
C LEU A 269 -16.23 8.41 0.73
N ALA A 270 -15.18 8.30 -0.09
CA ALA A 270 -14.07 7.39 0.14
C ALA A 270 -13.28 7.75 1.41
N MET A 271 -12.89 9.02 1.58
CA MET A 271 -12.23 9.49 2.80
C MET A 271 -13.11 9.26 4.03
N PHE A 272 -14.42 9.49 3.90
CA PHE A 272 -15.35 9.23 4.98
C PHE A 272 -15.39 7.75 5.40
N LYS A 273 -15.56 6.84 4.43
CA LYS A 273 -15.63 5.39 4.68
C LYS A 273 -14.30 4.80 5.16
N MET A 274 -13.19 5.21 4.58
CA MET A 274 -11.89 4.55 4.78
C MET A 274 -11.03 5.19 5.87
N VAL A 275 -11.23 6.48 6.18
CA VAL A 275 -10.36 7.22 7.11
C VAL A 275 -11.12 7.70 8.34
N ILE A 276 -12.28 8.34 8.14
CA ILE A 276 -13.00 8.98 9.24
C ILE A 276 -13.80 7.96 10.05
N LEU A 277 -14.66 7.18 9.40
CA LEU A 277 -15.54 6.22 10.08
C LEU A 277 -14.79 5.15 10.89
N PRO A 278 -13.71 4.52 10.39
CA PRO A 278 -12.98 3.50 11.17
C PRO A 278 -12.37 4.06 12.46
N ARG A 279 -12.10 5.37 12.49
CA ARG A 279 -11.51 6.07 13.64
C ARG A 279 -12.56 6.56 14.63
N GLU A 280 -13.57 7.26 14.13
CA GLU A 280 -14.53 7.97 14.98
C GLU A 280 -15.75 7.10 15.36
N GLY A 281 -16.02 6.03 14.59
CA GLY A 281 -17.17 5.12 14.74
C GLY A 281 -18.53 5.76 14.42
N ARG A 282 -18.68 7.07 14.63
CA ARG A 282 -19.85 7.88 14.31
C ARG A 282 -19.42 9.29 13.93
N ILE A 283 -20.21 9.94 13.08
CA ILE A 283 -20.07 11.36 12.78
C ILE A 283 -21.38 12.08 13.07
N THR A 284 -21.30 13.34 13.48
CA THR A 284 -22.44 14.26 13.50
C THR A 284 -22.28 15.24 12.35
N LEU A 285 -23.23 15.25 11.42
CA LEU A 285 -23.30 16.21 10.33
C LEU A 285 -24.34 17.28 10.68
N PRO A 286 -23.95 18.42 11.27
CA PRO A 286 -24.89 19.50 11.52
C PRO A 286 -25.42 20.03 10.19
N ARG A 287 -26.74 20.00 10.03
CA ARG A 287 -27.44 20.59 8.89
C ARG A 287 -28.25 21.78 9.40
N ALA A 288 -28.17 22.92 8.73
CA ALA A 288 -29.17 23.96 8.95
C ALA A 288 -30.56 23.36 8.67
N ARG A 289 -31.56 23.66 9.50
CA ARG A 289 -32.95 23.34 9.14
C ARG A 289 -33.20 23.97 7.78
N ALA A 290 -33.67 23.18 6.82
CA ALA A 290 -34.13 23.72 5.55
C ALA A 290 -35.14 24.84 5.88
N ALA A 291 -34.82 26.06 5.44
CA ALA A 291 -35.73 27.19 5.50
C ALA A 291 -36.86 26.98 4.49
#